data_AF-Q2H5A6-F1
#
_entry.id   AF-Q2H5A6-F1
#
_cell.length_a   1.000
_cell.length_b   1.000
_cell.length_c   1.000
_cell.angle_alpha   90.00
_cell.angle_beta   90.00
_cell.angle_gamma   90.00
#
_symmetry.space_group_name_H-M   'P 1'
#
loop_
_entity.id
_entity.type
_entity.pdbx_description
1 polymer ?
#
loop_
_entity_poly.entity_id
_entity_poly.type
_entity_poly.pdbx_seq_one_letter_code
_entity_poly.pdbx_strand_id
1 'polypeptide(L)'
;MKSSSLSLTAALATLATRATADNPIIQTLYTTDPAPLVYDDRIYLYTGHDEPNAQTFQMNDWRVYSSSDMVNWQDHGSPLSLKTFSWATAQAWAGQTIPRNGKFYWYVPMRHTSGSMAIGVAVGDTPTGPFKDAIGKPLVMNNGIDPTVWIDDDGQAYLYWGNPGLWYIKLNPDMVSYTGNINTVTLTAAGFGGRSGNAQRPTTFEEGPWLYKRSGKYYMVFAASCCSEHLGWSTGPSPTGPWTYGGVMMPAQGSSFTNHAGVVDFRGGSYLFYHNGALPGGGGYDRSVCVEKFAYGTNGSIPVINMSKEGAPQVGTLDPYVRQEAETMAWSSGVQTEVKGVAFGGGAKTFTARVSSGSSGGKIELRLGSASGTVVGTCNVSGTGGWQNWASVGCNVSGATGTQDVFFRFTGGGGELFRFNWWQFKQRPGLSVPDAVTLKDEELENEGAWAYSLERLPGKMWVLGVAGKGAEGRIAINRSLGCVLSKGCLANDSDEAVAAKVRPHLEAVLASPLDEIATYRPLLQGFLDKLDDISELPLWVSHYDLNGVNVLIDESCEVTGLIDWELSTPKPFAFWMPDEFEVAERAFWEELFAGMPQETRAMLEKNIDLVQDAVILGTLLDTFSGRM
;
A
#
# COMPACT_ATOMS: atom_id res chain seq x y z
N MET A 1 14.72 -31.70 -52.83
CA MET A 1 14.90 -32.06 -51.41
C MET A 1 14.90 -30.78 -50.59
N LYS A 2 14.07 -30.77 -49.53
CA LYS A 2 14.01 -29.85 -48.37
C LYS A 2 13.65 -28.38 -48.67
N SER A 3 12.35 -28.10 -48.66
CA SER A 3 11.79 -26.78 -48.34
C SER A 3 11.83 -26.58 -46.82
N SER A 4 12.48 -25.51 -46.37
CA SER A 4 12.53 -25.07 -44.98
C SER A 4 11.25 -24.31 -44.62
N SER A 5 10.44 -24.87 -43.72
CA SER A 5 9.29 -24.22 -43.10
C SER A 5 9.76 -23.31 -41.96
N LEU A 6 9.56 -22.00 -42.08
CA LEU A 6 9.66 -21.06 -40.97
C LEU A 6 8.41 -21.22 -40.09
N SER A 7 8.58 -21.70 -38.86
CA SER A 7 7.54 -21.66 -37.84
C SER A 7 7.53 -20.27 -37.20
N LEU A 8 6.46 -19.51 -37.47
CA LEU A 8 6.17 -18.23 -36.83
C LEU A 8 5.58 -18.51 -35.44
N THR A 9 6.38 -18.37 -34.38
CA THR A 9 5.88 -18.44 -33.00
C THR A 9 5.17 -17.13 -32.69
N ALA A 10 3.85 -17.13 -32.72
CA ALA A 10 3.05 -16.00 -32.27
C ALA A 10 3.15 -15.88 -30.74
N ALA A 11 3.91 -14.90 -30.26
CA ALA A 11 3.85 -14.48 -28.87
C ALA A 11 2.47 -13.86 -28.62
N LEU A 12 1.59 -14.58 -27.90
CA LEU A 12 0.40 -13.98 -27.31
C LEU A 12 0.87 -13.00 -26.23
N ALA A 13 0.96 -11.72 -26.56
CA ALA A 13 0.94 -10.67 -25.57
C ALA A 13 -0.46 -10.66 -24.95
N THR A 14 -0.59 -11.16 -23.72
CA THR A 14 -1.77 -10.92 -22.89
C THR A 14 -1.84 -9.43 -22.60
N LEU A 15 -2.69 -8.72 -23.34
CA LEU A 15 -3.11 -7.37 -22.98
C LEU A 15 -3.79 -7.46 -21.62
N ALA A 16 -3.08 -7.05 -20.56
CA ALA A 16 -3.70 -6.81 -19.26
C ALA A 16 -4.77 -5.74 -19.45
N THR A 17 -6.04 -6.13 -19.42
CA THR A 17 -7.15 -5.18 -19.36
C THR A 17 -6.99 -4.38 -18.08
N ARG A 18 -6.75 -3.07 -18.19
CA ARG A 18 -6.71 -2.19 -17.03
C ARG A 18 -8.10 -2.20 -16.40
N ALA A 19 -8.20 -2.71 -15.19
CA ALA A 19 -9.43 -2.65 -14.41
C ALA A 19 -9.82 -1.18 -14.19
N THR A 20 -11.11 -0.90 -14.20
CA THR A 20 -11.68 0.42 -13.87
C THR A 20 -12.44 0.32 -12.55
N ALA A 21 -12.64 1.47 -11.91
CA ALA A 21 -13.59 1.58 -10.81
C ALA A 21 -15.00 1.16 -11.28
N ASP A 22 -15.91 0.88 -10.36
CA ASP A 22 -17.34 0.80 -10.68
C ASP A 22 -17.99 1.97 -9.97
N ASN A 23 -18.24 3.07 -10.67
CA ASN A 23 -18.95 4.21 -10.10
C ASN A 23 -20.40 3.80 -9.79
N PRO A 24 -20.93 4.12 -8.59
CA PRO A 24 -20.27 4.80 -7.47
C PRO A 24 -19.24 3.94 -6.75
N ILE A 25 -18.10 4.52 -6.35
CA ILE A 25 -16.94 3.78 -5.82
C ILE A 25 -17.16 3.16 -4.44
N ILE A 26 -18.18 3.61 -3.70
CA ILE A 26 -18.64 3.02 -2.45
C ILE A 26 -20.07 2.53 -2.66
N GLN A 27 -20.32 1.22 -2.50
CA GLN A 27 -21.65 0.63 -2.70
C GLN A 27 -22.31 0.13 -1.41
N THR A 28 -21.59 0.19 -0.28
CA THR A 28 -22.06 -0.29 1.02
C THR A 28 -22.92 0.73 1.77
N LEU A 29 -22.79 2.02 1.44
CA LEU A 29 -23.44 3.15 2.12
C LEU A 29 -23.73 4.28 1.13
N TYR A 30 -24.76 5.09 1.41
CA TYR A 30 -24.94 6.38 0.74
C TYR A 30 -23.89 7.38 1.25
N THR A 31 -23.07 7.87 0.34
CA THR A 31 -21.90 8.71 0.62
C THR A 31 -21.98 9.98 -0.20
N THR A 32 -21.48 11.09 0.37
CA THR A 32 -21.64 12.40 -0.26
C THR A 32 -20.47 13.33 0.04
N ASP A 33 -20.45 14.45 -0.67
CA ASP A 33 -19.58 15.61 -0.44
C ASP A 33 -18.10 15.20 -0.31
N PRO A 34 -17.55 14.60 -1.38
CA PRO A 34 -16.25 13.94 -1.30
C PRO A 34 -15.11 14.95 -1.16
N ALA A 35 -14.28 14.76 -0.14
CA ALA A 35 -13.05 15.51 0.07
C ALA A 35 -11.84 14.56 0.03
N PRO A 36 -11.16 14.42 -1.12
CA PRO A 36 -9.95 13.62 -1.24
C PRO A 36 -8.73 14.29 -0.61
N LEU A 37 -7.84 13.49 -0.01
CA LEU A 37 -6.55 13.90 0.55
C LEU A 37 -5.49 12.87 0.18
N VAL A 38 -4.41 13.28 -0.47
CA VAL A 38 -3.24 12.41 -0.66
C VAL A 38 -2.28 12.58 0.50
N TYR A 39 -1.92 11.46 1.13
CA TYR A 39 -0.98 11.41 2.25
C TYR A 39 -0.29 10.04 2.29
N ASP A 40 1.03 10.03 2.39
CA ASP A 40 1.86 8.82 2.55
C ASP A 40 1.55 7.74 1.48
N ASP A 41 1.70 8.11 0.20
CA ASP A 41 1.46 7.28 -1.00
C ASP A 41 0.06 6.66 -1.16
N ARG A 42 -0.89 7.11 -0.34
CA ARG A 42 -2.30 6.74 -0.38
C ARG A 42 -3.17 7.95 -0.62
N ILE A 43 -4.36 7.69 -1.14
CA ILE A 43 -5.47 8.64 -1.13
C ILE A 43 -6.44 8.25 -0.02
N TYR A 44 -6.82 9.23 0.78
CA TYR A 44 -7.91 9.17 1.75
C TYR A 44 -9.09 9.95 1.18
N LEU A 45 -10.29 9.45 1.40
CA LEU A 45 -11.53 10.07 0.94
C LEU A 45 -12.44 10.26 2.14
N TYR A 46 -12.63 11.52 2.52
CA TYR A 46 -13.57 11.91 3.56
C TYR A 46 -14.92 12.17 2.90
N THR A 47 -15.98 11.63 3.46
CA THR A 47 -17.34 11.81 2.93
C THR A 47 -18.31 12.13 4.05
N GLY A 48 -19.38 12.81 3.70
CA GLY A 48 -20.61 12.74 4.46
C GLY A 48 -21.28 11.36 4.37
N HIS A 49 -22.24 11.11 5.26
CA HIS A 49 -23.05 9.89 5.30
C HIS A 49 -24.55 10.26 5.26
N ASP A 50 -25.18 10.04 4.11
CA ASP A 50 -26.61 10.26 3.93
C ASP A 50 -27.40 9.11 4.58
N GLU A 51 -28.40 9.45 5.40
CA GLU A 51 -29.31 8.45 5.98
C GLU A 51 -30.32 7.96 4.93
N PRO A 52 -30.52 6.63 4.81
CA PRO A 52 -31.36 6.06 3.76
C PRO A 52 -32.83 6.49 3.88
N ASN A 53 -33.44 6.87 2.76
CA ASN A 53 -34.84 7.32 2.63
C ASN A 53 -35.13 8.67 3.32
N ALA A 54 -34.10 9.46 3.62
CA ALA A 54 -34.27 10.77 4.19
C ALA A 54 -35.01 11.71 3.21
N GLN A 55 -35.87 12.57 3.75
CA GLN A 55 -36.59 13.59 2.97
C GLN A 55 -35.86 14.94 2.92
N THR A 56 -34.70 15.00 3.58
CA THR A 56 -33.82 16.15 3.75
C THR A 56 -32.38 15.64 3.87
N PHE A 57 -31.38 16.51 3.84
CA PHE A 57 -29.97 16.17 4.14
C PHE A 57 -29.76 15.79 5.62
N GLN A 58 -30.23 14.60 6.00
CA GLN A 58 -30.07 14.03 7.33
C GLN A 58 -28.79 13.21 7.37
N MET A 59 -27.82 13.70 8.15
CA MET A 59 -26.48 13.14 8.25
C MET A 59 -26.02 13.26 9.70
N ASN A 60 -25.58 12.15 10.28
CA ASN A 60 -25.24 12.05 11.71
C ASN A 60 -23.72 11.99 11.96
N ASP A 61 -22.98 11.57 10.94
CA ASP A 61 -21.55 11.31 11.03
C ASP A 61 -20.87 11.44 9.66
N TRP A 62 -19.54 11.34 9.69
CA TRP A 62 -18.71 11.31 8.49
C TRP A 62 -17.99 9.98 8.36
N ARG A 63 -17.65 9.61 7.13
CA ARG A 63 -16.92 8.38 6.80
C ARG A 63 -15.53 8.71 6.26
N VAL A 64 -14.60 7.79 6.44
CA VAL A 64 -13.26 7.87 5.85
C VAL A 64 -12.99 6.58 5.11
N TYR A 65 -12.56 6.71 3.86
CA TYR A 65 -12.07 5.60 3.04
C TYR A 65 -10.63 5.85 2.64
N SER A 66 -9.91 4.81 2.21
CA SER A 66 -8.59 4.99 1.60
C SER A 66 -8.32 4.01 0.47
N SER A 67 -7.49 4.41 -0.48
CA SER A 67 -7.03 3.55 -1.56
C SER A 67 -5.55 3.81 -1.86
N SER A 68 -4.88 2.79 -2.38
CA SER A 68 -3.55 2.92 -2.99
C SER A 68 -3.59 2.85 -4.53
N ASP A 69 -4.75 2.54 -5.11
CA ASP A 69 -4.88 2.22 -6.53
C ASP A 69 -6.14 2.80 -7.22
N MET A 70 -6.89 3.67 -6.53
CA MET A 70 -8.12 4.34 -7.00
C MET A 70 -9.34 3.43 -7.21
N VAL A 71 -9.21 2.12 -7.00
CA VAL A 71 -10.27 1.14 -7.28
C VAL A 71 -10.65 0.35 -6.04
N ASN A 72 -9.68 -0.18 -5.31
CA ASN A 72 -9.93 -0.87 -4.04
C ASN A 72 -9.94 0.16 -2.91
N TRP A 73 -11.11 0.36 -2.30
CA TRP A 73 -11.31 1.29 -1.19
C TRP A 73 -11.48 0.53 0.12
N GLN A 74 -10.61 0.84 1.08
CA GLN A 74 -10.73 0.41 2.46
C GLN A 74 -11.65 1.35 3.23
N ASP A 75 -12.67 0.81 3.88
CA ASP A 75 -13.56 1.55 4.79
C ASP A 75 -12.92 1.67 6.20
N HIS A 76 -12.69 2.89 6.67
CA HIS A 76 -12.16 3.16 8.02
C HIS A 76 -13.26 3.48 9.04
N GLY A 77 -14.53 3.26 8.68
CA GLY A 77 -15.67 3.51 9.51
C GLY A 77 -16.00 5.00 9.63
N SER A 78 -16.54 5.37 10.80
CA SER A 78 -16.89 6.74 11.13
C SER A 78 -16.01 7.26 12.27
N PRO A 79 -14.87 7.89 11.96
CA PRO A 79 -13.95 8.39 12.98
C PRO A 79 -14.35 9.75 13.55
N LEU A 80 -15.43 10.37 13.04
CA LEU A 80 -16.00 11.63 13.51
C LEU A 80 -17.53 11.61 13.38
N SER A 81 -18.23 12.09 14.41
CA SER A 81 -19.70 12.25 14.40
C SER A 81 -20.13 13.54 15.10
N LEU A 82 -21.41 13.92 14.95
CA LEU A 82 -21.99 15.06 15.68
C LEU A 82 -21.80 14.98 17.20
N LYS A 83 -21.78 13.78 17.77
CA LYS A 83 -21.59 13.56 19.22
C LYS A 83 -20.25 14.05 19.74
N THR A 84 -19.28 14.27 18.85
CA THR A 84 -17.95 14.80 19.19
C THR A 84 -18.02 16.26 19.61
N PHE A 85 -19.01 17.01 19.13
CA PHE A 85 -19.11 18.46 19.30
C PHE A 85 -20.28 18.79 20.23
N SER A 86 -19.99 19.18 21.48
CA SER A 86 -21.02 19.50 22.48
C SER A 86 -21.89 20.71 22.12
N TRP A 87 -21.45 21.52 21.16
CA TRP A 87 -22.14 22.73 20.68
C TRP A 87 -22.96 22.51 19.41
N ALA A 88 -22.90 21.32 18.80
CA ALA A 88 -23.61 20.97 17.58
C ALA A 88 -24.86 20.13 17.88
N THR A 89 -25.90 20.27 17.04
CA THR A 89 -27.18 19.56 17.21
C THR A 89 -27.58 18.69 16.02
N ALA A 90 -27.12 19.00 14.81
CA ALA A 90 -27.52 18.32 13.57
C ALA A 90 -26.54 18.65 12.42
N GLN A 91 -26.78 18.00 11.27
CA GLN A 91 -26.21 18.36 9.95
C GLN A 91 -24.70 18.12 9.86
N ALA A 92 -24.28 16.85 9.90
CA ALA A 92 -22.89 16.46 9.62
C ALA A 92 -22.56 16.55 8.12
N TRP A 93 -22.58 17.76 7.57
CA TRP A 93 -22.46 18.02 6.11
C TRP A 93 -21.00 18.12 5.64
N ALA A 94 -20.80 18.35 4.34
CA ALA A 94 -19.52 18.47 3.62
C ALA A 94 -18.32 18.99 4.43
N GLY A 95 -17.31 18.16 4.69
CA GLY A 95 -16.10 18.59 5.41
C GLY A 95 -14.82 18.25 4.68
N GLN A 96 -13.76 19.05 4.87
CA GLN A 96 -12.45 18.81 4.29
C GLN A 96 -11.36 18.67 5.37
N THR A 97 -10.47 17.70 5.17
CA THR A 97 -9.30 17.45 6.04
C THR A 97 -8.01 17.92 5.38
N ILE A 98 -7.09 18.48 6.17
CA ILE A 98 -5.74 18.85 5.74
C ILE A 98 -4.68 18.53 6.80
N PRO A 99 -3.51 17.98 6.42
CA PRO A 99 -2.42 17.74 7.35
C PRO A 99 -1.61 19.01 7.63
N ARG A 100 -1.19 19.20 8.88
CA ARG A 100 -0.23 20.23 9.30
C ARG A 100 0.41 19.82 10.63
N ASN A 101 1.70 20.05 10.80
CA ASN A 101 2.41 19.85 12.06
C ASN A 101 2.23 18.44 12.67
N GLY A 102 2.24 17.40 11.83
CA GLY A 102 2.05 16.01 12.27
C GLY A 102 0.63 15.68 12.76
N LYS A 103 -0.36 16.51 12.41
CA LYS A 103 -1.78 16.32 12.75
C LYS A 103 -2.66 16.51 11.53
N PHE A 104 -3.90 16.05 11.64
CA PHE A 104 -4.94 16.18 10.63
C PHE A 104 -6.06 17.04 11.18
N TYR A 105 -6.39 18.12 10.46
CA TYR A 105 -7.43 19.07 10.84
C TYR A 105 -8.61 18.92 9.89
N TRP A 106 -9.76 18.53 10.42
CA TRP A 106 -10.99 18.30 9.66
C TRP A 106 -12.00 19.41 9.94
N TYR A 107 -12.21 20.29 8.98
CA TYR A 107 -13.18 21.38 9.05
C TYR A 107 -14.55 20.87 8.62
N VAL A 108 -15.54 21.08 9.47
CA VAL A 108 -16.89 20.50 9.29
C VAL A 108 -17.99 21.53 9.56
N PRO A 109 -18.96 21.70 8.66
CA PRO A 109 -20.14 22.53 8.87
C PRO A 109 -21.17 21.74 9.68
N MET A 110 -21.72 22.38 10.71
CA MET A 110 -22.73 21.78 11.58
C MET A 110 -23.74 22.82 12.04
N ARG A 111 -24.93 22.35 12.41
CA ARG A 111 -25.93 23.19 13.09
C ARG A 111 -25.52 23.40 14.54
N HIS A 112 -25.29 24.65 14.91
CA HIS A 112 -25.04 25.06 16.29
C HIS A 112 -26.33 25.05 17.12
N THR A 113 -26.23 24.95 18.45
CA THR A 113 -27.38 25.00 19.39
C THR A 113 -28.25 26.27 19.28
N SER A 114 -27.74 27.36 18.71
CA SER A 114 -28.52 28.57 18.38
C SER A 114 -29.42 28.41 17.15
N GLY A 115 -29.28 27.31 16.41
CA GLY A 115 -29.97 27.06 15.14
C GLY A 115 -29.25 27.59 13.90
N SER A 116 -28.12 28.30 14.03
CA SER A 116 -27.30 28.77 12.90
C SER A 116 -26.32 27.71 12.41
N MET A 117 -25.92 27.77 11.14
CA MET A 117 -24.77 27.00 10.65
C MET A 117 -23.46 27.62 11.11
N ALA A 118 -22.52 26.76 11.49
CA ALA A 118 -21.19 27.14 11.92
C ALA A 118 -20.16 26.12 11.41
N ILE A 119 -18.92 26.57 11.24
CA ILE A 119 -17.80 25.68 10.89
C ILE A 119 -17.04 25.34 12.18
N GLY A 120 -16.93 24.05 12.47
CA GLY A 120 -16.06 23.50 13.49
C GLY A 120 -14.76 22.98 12.91
N VAL A 121 -13.81 22.64 13.79
CA VAL A 121 -12.59 21.90 13.41
C VAL A 121 -12.35 20.78 14.40
N ALA A 122 -12.19 19.57 13.89
CA ALA A 122 -11.69 18.43 14.64
C ALA A 122 -10.22 18.18 14.33
N VAL A 123 -9.52 17.54 15.27
CA VAL A 123 -8.10 17.20 15.14
C VAL A 123 -7.87 15.72 15.44
N GLY A 124 -7.03 15.08 14.63
CA GLY A 124 -6.59 13.69 14.80
C GLY A 124 -5.09 13.55 14.58
N ASP A 125 -4.50 12.50 15.13
CA ASP A 125 -3.06 12.20 14.99
C ASP A 125 -2.76 11.36 13.73
N THR A 126 -3.79 10.75 13.13
CA THR A 126 -3.70 9.96 11.90
C THR A 126 -4.79 10.41 10.92
N PRO A 127 -4.67 10.13 9.60
CA PRO A 127 -5.70 10.49 8.63
C PRO A 127 -7.03 9.77 8.90
N THR A 128 -7.01 8.64 9.60
CA THR A 128 -8.21 7.83 9.92
C THR A 128 -8.71 8.08 11.34
N GLY A 129 -8.13 9.06 12.06
CA GLY A 129 -8.55 9.44 13.41
C GLY A 129 -8.04 8.50 14.51
N PRO A 130 -8.81 8.34 15.60
CA PRO A 130 -10.08 9.03 15.90
C PRO A 130 -9.88 10.55 15.98
N PHE A 131 -10.92 11.30 15.63
CA PHE A 131 -10.90 12.76 15.68
C PHE A 131 -11.61 13.27 16.94
N LYS A 132 -11.17 14.42 17.45
CA LYS A 132 -11.80 15.13 18.58
C LYS A 132 -12.05 16.59 18.24
N ASP A 133 -13.05 17.22 18.88
CA ASP A 133 -13.26 18.67 18.79
C ASP A 133 -11.99 19.38 19.25
N ALA A 134 -11.38 20.17 18.35
CA ALA A 134 -10.08 20.78 18.62
C ALA A 134 -10.20 22.04 19.50
N ILE A 135 -11.39 22.63 19.63
CA ILE A 135 -11.60 23.93 20.28
C ILE A 135 -12.66 23.87 21.40
N GLY A 136 -13.69 23.04 21.23
CA GLY A 136 -14.86 23.00 22.14
C GLY A 136 -15.94 24.03 21.81
N LYS A 137 -15.83 24.74 20.68
CA LYS A 137 -16.78 25.73 20.16
C LYS A 137 -16.62 25.89 18.64
N PRO A 138 -17.55 26.54 17.93
CA PRO A 138 -17.34 26.85 16.52
C PRO A 138 -16.08 27.68 16.27
N LEU A 139 -15.39 27.39 15.16
CA LEU A 139 -14.29 28.20 14.66
C LEU A 139 -14.82 29.51 14.06
N VAL A 140 -15.80 29.41 13.16
CA VAL A 140 -16.51 30.56 12.57
C VAL A 140 -18.01 30.32 12.51
N MET A 141 -18.78 31.40 12.59
CA MET A 141 -20.24 31.35 12.51
C MET A 141 -20.77 32.57 11.77
N ASN A 142 -21.26 32.36 10.54
CA ASN A 142 -21.97 33.36 9.73
C ASN A 142 -23.08 32.71 8.89
N ASN A 143 -23.54 31.51 9.30
CA ASN A 143 -24.54 30.71 8.62
C ASN A 143 -24.12 30.12 7.25
N GLY A 144 -22.84 30.20 6.87
CA GLY A 144 -22.32 29.49 5.70
C GLY A 144 -21.95 28.03 5.99
N ILE A 145 -21.75 27.25 4.93
CA ILE A 145 -21.49 25.80 4.94
C ILE A 145 -20.33 25.47 3.98
N ASP A 146 -20.00 24.19 3.85
CA ASP A 146 -19.06 23.65 2.85
C ASP A 146 -17.65 24.25 2.92
N PRO A 147 -16.92 24.03 4.03
CA PRO A 147 -15.56 24.48 4.18
C PRO A 147 -14.61 23.79 3.20
N THR A 148 -13.73 24.59 2.60
CA THR A 148 -12.52 24.11 1.92
C THR A 148 -11.28 24.80 2.47
N VAL A 149 -10.18 24.06 2.58
CA VAL A 149 -8.94 24.53 3.19
C VAL A 149 -7.74 24.26 2.28
N TRP A 150 -6.86 25.25 2.18
CA TRP A 150 -5.61 25.15 1.43
C TRP A 150 -4.47 25.81 2.22
N ILE A 151 -3.29 25.18 2.22
CA ILE A 151 -2.05 25.77 2.73
C ILE A 151 -1.21 26.18 1.53
N ASP A 152 -0.94 27.48 1.41
CA ASP A 152 -0.14 28.03 0.33
C ASP A 152 1.37 27.79 0.55
N ASP A 153 2.16 28.02 -0.50
CA ASP A 153 3.60 27.76 -0.52
C ASP A 153 4.38 28.61 0.51
N ASP A 154 3.83 29.76 0.92
CA ASP A 154 4.38 30.62 1.98
C ASP A 154 4.02 30.13 3.40
N GLY A 155 3.26 29.05 3.51
CA GLY A 155 2.79 28.48 4.76
C GLY A 155 1.51 29.12 5.31
N GLN A 156 0.91 30.11 4.64
CA GLN A 156 -0.38 30.67 5.03
C GLN A 156 -1.51 29.71 4.68
N ALA A 157 -2.31 29.35 5.69
CA ALA A 157 -3.52 28.55 5.50
C ALA A 157 -4.74 29.45 5.25
N TYR A 158 -5.56 29.08 4.28
CA TYR A 158 -6.80 29.74 3.93
C TYR A 158 -7.96 28.77 4.11
N LEU A 159 -8.98 29.19 4.85
CA LEU A 159 -10.25 28.47 4.97
C LEU A 159 -11.33 29.27 4.26
N TYR A 160 -11.93 28.67 3.23
CA TYR A 160 -13.09 29.17 2.50
C TYR A 160 -14.33 28.39 2.90
N TRP A 161 -15.51 28.98 2.75
CA TRP A 161 -16.81 28.32 2.88
C TRP A 161 -17.90 29.18 2.24
N GLY A 162 -19.05 28.61 1.85
CA GLY A 162 -20.06 29.40 1.15
C GLY A 162 -21.41 28.73 0.88
N ASN A 163 -22.47 29.54 1.01
CA ASN A 163 -23.85 29.41 0.49
C ASN A 163 -24.67 30.59 1.06
N PRO A 164 -25.34 31.44 0.25
CA PRO A 164 -25.11 31.67 -1.17
C PRO A 164 -23.89 32.57 -1.45
N GLY A 165 -23.32 33.19 -0.41
CA GLY A 165 -22.09 33.97 -0.50
C GLY A 165 -20.85 33.09 -0.39
N LEU A 166 -19.68 33.65 -0.66
CA LEU A 166 -18.38 32.99 -0.51
C LEU A 166 -17.50 33.82 0.42
N TRP A 167 -16.98 33.18 1.47
CA TRP A 167 -16.17 33.83 2.49
C TRP A 167 -14.85 33.12 2.68
N TYR A 168 -13.89 33.82 3.29
CA TYR A 168 -12.65 33.20 3.74
C TYR A 168 -12.02 33.89 4.95
N ILE A 169 -11.18 33.14 5.66
CA ILE A 169 -10.27 33.62 6.69
C ILE A 169 -8.85 33.14 6.39
N LYS A 170 -7.87 33.86 6.96
CA LYS A 170 -6.50 33.40 7.08
C LYS A 170 -6.35 32.71 8.43
N LEU A 171 -6.13 31.41 8.43
CA LEU A 171 -5.90 30.66 9.65
C LEU A 171 -4.53 31.01 10.23
N ASN A 172 -4.43 30.99 11.56
CA ASN A 172 -3.15 31.04 12.24
C ASN A 172 -2.41 29.70 12.06
N PRO A 173 -1.09 29.63 12.30
CA PRO A 173 -0.31 28.39 12.11
C PRO A 173 -0.76 27.17 12.94
N ASP A 174 -1.58 27.39 13.98
CA ASP A 174 -2.16 26.35 14.84
C ASP A 174 -3.34 25.60 14.20
N MET A 175 -3.86 26.10 13.07
CA MET A 175 -5.00 25.59 12.30
C MET A 175 -6.35 25.58 13.07
N VAL A 176 -6.39 26.13 14.27
CA VAL A 176 -7.58 26.15 15.15
C VAL A 176 -7.96 27.56 15.61
N SER A 177 -7.28 28.57 15.11
CA SER A 177 -7.62 29.97 15.30
C SER A 177 -7.35 30.79 14.05
N TYR A 178 -7.86 32.03 14.02
CA TYR A 178 -7.57 33.00 12.97
C TYR A 178 -7.51 34.40 13.57
N THR A 179 -6.84 35.31 12.87
CA THR A 179 -6.75 36.72 13.24
C THR A 179 -7.35 37.59 12.14
N GLY A 180 -8.06 38.64 12.52
CA GLY A 180 -8.72 39.55 11.58
C GLY A 180 -10.20 39.20 11.35
N ASN A 181 -10.74 39.66 10.23
CA ASN A 181 -12.16 39.55 9.92
C ASN A 181 -12.46 38.38 8.97
N ILE A 182 -13.70 37.92 8.99
CA ILE A 182 -14.28 37.12 7.91
C ILE A 182 -14.31 38.01 6.66
N ASN A 183 -13.62 37.59 5.60
CA ASN A 183 -13.57 38.32 4.33
C ASN A 183 -14.64 37.78 3.38
N THR A 184 -15.27 38.66 2.61
CA THR A 184 -16.24 38.28 1.59
C THR A 184 -15.59 38.33 0.21
N VAL A 185 -15.76 37.28 -0.59
CA VAL A 185 -15.39 37.30 -2.01
C VAL A 185 -16.49 37.98 -2.80
N THR A 186 -16.13 38.99 -3.60
CA THR A 186 -17.07 39.61 -4.52
C THR A 186 -17.39 38.64 -5.67
N LEU A 187 -18.62 38.10 -5.66
CA LEU A 187 -19.11 37.23 -6.71
C LEU A 187 -19.49 38.08 -7.94
N THR A 188 -18.66 38.05 -8.98
CA THR A 188 -18.92 38.75 -10.26
C THR A 188 -19.21 37.73 -11.37
N ALA A 189 -19.95 38.14 -12.40
CA ALA A 189 -20.19 37.29 -13.56
C ALA A 189 -18.88 36.89 -14.29
N ALA A 190 -17.88 37.78 -14.29
CA ALA A 190 -16.55 37.49 -14.84
C ALA A 190 -15.78 36.45 -14.00
N GLY A 191 -16.01 36.42 -12.69
CA GLY A 191 -15.33 35.50 -11.78
C GLY A 191 -16.04 34.17 -11.56
N PHE A 192 -17.36 34.09 -11.71
CA PHE A 192 -18.15 32.90 -11.34
C PHE A 192 -19.27 32.58 -12.33
N GLY A 193 -19.21 33.11 -13.55
CA GLY A 193 -20.26 32.98 -14.57
C GLY A 193 -21.53 33.78 -14.22
N GLY A 194 -22.24 34.28 -15.23
CA GLY A 194 -23.49 35.02 -15.03
C GLY A 194 -24.72 34.11 -14.93
N ARG A 195 -25.67 34.46 -14.04
CA ARG A 195 -26.99 33.83 -13.92
C ARG A 195 -28.08 34.84 -14.27
N SER A 196 -28.93 34.51 -15.25
CA SER A 196 -30.11 35.31 -15.58
C SER A 196 -31.32 34.87 -14.75
N GLY A 197 -32.26 35.78 -14.48
CA GLY A 197 -33.54 35.44 -13.85
C GLY A 197 -33.52 35.38 -12.31
N ASN A 198 -32.40 35.66 -11.66
CA ASN A 198 -32.30 35.78 -10.20
C ASN A 198 -31.40 36.97 -9.82
N ALA A 199 -32.00 38.12 -9.52
CA ALA A 199 -31.25 39.34 -9.21
C ALA A 199 -30.49 39.25 -7.87
N GLN A 200 -30.96 38.42 -6.95
CA GLN A 200 -30.34 38.16 -5.65
C GLN A 200 -29.12 37.23 -5.77
N ARG A 201 -29.05 36.45 -6.85
CA ARG A 201 -27.95 35.51 -7.16
C ARG A 201 -27.49 35.69 -8.60
N PRO A 202 -26.83 36.81 -8.94
CA PRO A 202 -26.50 37.16 -10.31
C PRO A 202 -25.37 36.31 -10.92
N THR A 203 -24.72 35.45 -10.15
CA THR A 203 -23.65 34.55 -10.60
C THR A 203 -24.08 33.09 -10.58
N THR A 204 -23.32 32.21 -11.25
CA THR A 204 -23.61 30.77 -11.19
C THR A 204 -23.23 30.13 -9.85
N PHE A 205 -22.27 30.68 -9.09
CA PHE A 205 -21.89 30.17 -7.76
C PHE A 205 -23.09 29.86 -6.86
N GLU A 206 -23.13 28.64 -6.33
CA GLU A 206 -24.17 28.17 -5.42
C GLU A 206 -23.61 27.84 -4.04
N GLU A 207 -22.71 26.87 -3.96
CA GLU A 207 -22.08 26.32 -2.74
C GLU A 207 -20.85 25.44 -3.07
N GLY A 208 -20.38 24.63 -2.11
CA GLY A 208 -19.32 23.64 -2.32
C GLY A 208 -18.01 24.17 -2.90
N PRO A 209 -17.42 25.27 -2.39
CA PRO A 209 -16.14 25.74 -2.89
C PRO A 209 -15.06 24.67 -2.68
N TRP A 210 -14.19 24.47 -3.67
CA TRP A 210 -13.02 23.61 -3.59
C TRP A 210 -11.80 24.39 -4.09
N LEU A 211 -10.94 24.81 -3.15
CA LEU A 211 -9.76 25.62 -3.42
C LEU A 211 -8.51 24.73 -3.51
N TYR A 212 -7.74 24.89 -4.58
CA TYR A 212 -6.41 24.27 -4.68
C TYR A 212 -5.48 25.10 -5.59
N LYS A 213 -4.18 24.83 -5.49
CA LYS A 213 -3.15 25.43 -6.34
C LYS A 213 -2.52 24.38 -7.24
N ARG A 214 -2.31 24.73 -8.51
CA ARG A 214 -1.63 23.88 -9.48
C ARG A 214 -0.82 24.74 -10.45
N SER A 215 0.46 24.40 -10.64
CA SER A 215 1.36 25.09 -11.57
C SER A 215 1.35 26.64 -11.41
N GLY A 216 1.42 27.10 -10.15
CA GLY A 216 1.43 28.53 -9.81
C GLY A 216 0.09 29.26 -9.95
N LYS A 217 -1.01 28.56 -10.29
CA LYS A 217 -2.35 29.13 -10.44
C LYS A 217 -3.30 28.54 -9.39
N TYR A 218 -4.20 29.36 -8.85
CA TYR A 218 -5.24 28.90 -7.94
C TYR A 218 -6.50 28.57 -8.73
N TYR A 219 -7.19 27.52 -8.29
CA TYR A 219 -8.43 27.02 -8.85
C TYR A 219 -9.50 27.04 -7.77
N MET A 220 -10.68 27.49 -8.15
CA MET A 220 -11.90 27.41 -7.35
C MET A 220 -12.92 26.61 -8.15
N VAL A 221 -13.22 25.38 -7.73
CA VAL A 221 -14.32 24.58 -8.27
C VAL A 221 -15.52 24.75 -7.33
N PHE A 222 -16.74 24.75 -7.85
CA PHE A 222 -17.94 25.00 -7.04
C PHE A 222 -19.20 24.41 -7.68
N ALA A 223 -20.19 24.11 -6.83
CA ALA A 223 -21.54 23.79 -7.27
C ALA A 223 -22.23 25.05 -7.81
N ALA A 224 -22.97 24.92 -8.91
CA ALA A 224 -23.45 26.06 -9.67
C ALA A 224 -24.89 25.93 -10.19
N SER A 225 -25.60 27.06 -10.19
CA SER A 225 -26.92 27.30 -10.80
C SER A 225 -28.12 26.51 -10.26
N CYS A 226 -28.09 25.98 -9.02
CA CYS A 226 -29.17 25.17 -8.45
C CYS A 226 -30.59 25.61 -8.86
N CYS A 227 -31.53 24.69 -9.16
CA CYS A 227 -31.38 23.23 -9.19
C CYS A 227 -32.01 22.66 -10.48
N SER A 228 -31.41 21.68 -11.18
CA SER A 228 -30.23 20.85 -10.87
C SER A 228 -28.87 21.55 -11.03
N GLU A 229 -27.92 21.23 -10.15
CA GLU A 229 -26.57 21.79 -10.12
C GLU A 229 -25.62 21.19 -11.15
N HIS A 230 -24.71 22.02 -11.63
CA HIS A 230 -23.51 21.62 -12.39
C HIS A 230 -22.26 22.03 -11.61
N LEU A 231 -21.08 21.51 -11.97
CA LEU A 231 -19.82 21.98 -11.40
C LEU A 231 -19.21 23.06 -12.31
N GLY A 232 -18.99 24.25 -11.76
CA GLY A 232 -18.24 25.33 -12.39
C GLY A 232 -16.81 25.39 -11.88
N TRP A 233 -15.91 26.01 -12.64
CA TRP A 233 -14.55 26.27 -12.18
C TRP A 233 -14.09 27.67 -12.54
N SER A 234 -13.16 28.20 -11.75
CA SER A 234 -12.55 29.52 -11.92
C SER A 234 -11.08 29.46 -11.54
N THR A 235 -10.31 30.43 -12.04
CA THR A 235 -8.88 30.55 -11.69
C THR A 235 -8.53 31.94 -11.20
N GLY A 236 -7.48 32.03 -10.39
CA GLY A 236 -6.97 33.29 -9.85
C GLY A 236 -5.44 33.29 -9.73
N PRO A 237 -4.81 34.49 -9.70
CA PRO A 237 -3.38 34.63 -9.51
C PRO A 237 -2.94 34.53 -8.03
N SER A 238 -3.88 34.58 -7.09
CA SER A 238 -3.66 34.50 -5.65
C SER A 238 -4.72 33.60 -5.01
N PRO A 239 -4.51 33.10 -3.76
CA PRO A 239 -5.52 32.29 -3.07
C PRO A 239 -6.82 33.06 -2.83
N THR A 240 -6.79 34.39 -2.95
CA THR A 240 -7.93 35.29 -2.73
C THR A 240 -8.52 35.89 -4.01
N GLY A 241 -8.07 35.44 -5.18
CA GLY A 241 -8.46 35.99 -6.48
C GLY A 241 -7.59 37.18 -6.93
N PRO A 242 -8.12 38.10 -7.76
CA PRO A 242 -9.46 38.08 -8.35
C PRO A 242 -9.68 36.81 -9.20
N TRP A 243 -10.91 36.31 -9.20
CA TRP A 243 -11.30 35.09 -9.90
C TRP A 243 -11.70 35.38 -11.35
N THR A 244 -11.38 34.46 -12.25
CA THR A 244 -11.76 34.44 -13.66
C THR A 244 -12.47 33.12 -13.96
N TYR A 245 -13.71 33.19 -14.42
CA TYR A 245 -14.54 32.03 -14.72
C TYR A 245 -13.97 31.22 -15.89
N GLY A 246 -13.77 29.92 -15.66
CA GLY A 246 -13.22 28.98 -16.63
C GLY A 246 -14.27 28.19 -17.40
N GLY A 247 -15.52 28.17 -16.92
CA GLY A 247 -16.63 27.47 -17.54
C GLY A 247 -17.18 26.31 -16.71
N VAL A 248 -17.95 25.46 -17.38
CA VAL A 248 -18.53 24.24 -16.80
C VAL A 248 -17.46 23.15 -16.76
N MET A 249 -17.19 22.58 -15.59
CA MET A 249 -16.34 21.41 -15.39
C MET A 249 -17.14 20.11 -15.56
N MET A 250 -18.36 20.05 -15.02
CA MET A 250 -19.27 18.91 -15.17
C MET A 250 -20.70 19.44 -15.36
N PRO A 251 -21.43 19.04 -16.40
CA PRO A 251 -22.80 19.51 -16.63
C PRO A 251 -23.76 18.92 -15.59
N ALA A 252 -24.93 19.55 -15.44
CA ALA A 252 -26.02 19.02 -14.63
C ALA A 252 -26.52 17.71 -15.25
N GLN A 253 -26.31 16.60 -14.53
CA GLN A 253 -26.63 15.24 -14.98
C GLN A 253 -26.66 14.29 -13.78
N GLY A 254 -27.10 13.05 -14.01
CA GLY A 254 -27.31 12.08 -12.95
C GLY A 254 -28.66 12.25 -12.26
N SER A 255 -28.85 11.53 -11.15
CA SER A 255 -30.11 11.50 -10.37
C SER A 255 -30.06 12.35 -9.10
N SER A 256 -28.89 12.88 -8.74
CA SER A 256 -28.77 13.89 -7.69
C SER A 256 -29.04 15.27 -8.27
N PHE A 257 -29.85 16.08 -7.59
CA PHE A 257 -30.08 17.47 -7.99
C PHE A 257 -29.00 18.42 -7.47
N THR A 258 -28.22 18.01 -6.46
CA THR A 258 -27.00 18.69 -6.00
C THR A 258 -25.75 18.06 -6.62
N ASN A 259 -24.62 18.78 -6.57
CA ASN A 259 -23.29 18.28 -6.90
C ASN A 259 -22.24 18.91 -5.97
N HIS A 260 -21.18 18.18 -5.64
CA HIS A 260 -20.10 18.66 -4.76
C HIS A 260 -18.76 18.12 -5.23
N ALA A 261 -17.74 18.95 -5.36
CA ALA A 261 -16.47 18.57 -5.99
C ALA A 261 -15.33 18.34 -4.99
N GLY A 262 -14.50 17.35 -5.30
CA GLY A 262 -13.16 17.18 -4.73
C GLY A 262 -12.15 16.91 -5.84
N VAL A 263 -11.14 17.75 -6.01
CA VAL A 263 -10.11 17.61 -7.06
C VAL A 263 -8.76 17.32 -6.44
N VAL A 264 -8.06 16.30 -6.96
CA VAL A 264 -6.76 15.87 -6.44
C VAL A 264 -5.87 15.28 -7.53
N ASP A 265 -4.56 15.45 -7.38
CA ASP A 265 -3.56 14.74 -8.17
C ASP A 265 -3.04 13.53 -7.37
N PHE A 266 -3.00 12.35 -7.99
CA PHE A 266 -2.51 11.11 -7.38
C PHE A 266 -1.80 10.23 -8.41
N ARG A 267 -0.61 9.72 -8.09
CA ARG A 267 0.18 8.80 -8.94
C ARG A 267 0.26 9.22 -10.42
N GLY A 268 0.50 10.51 -10.66
CA GLY A 268 0.66 11.09 -11.99
C GLY A 268 -0.66 11.32 -12.77
N GLY A 269 -1.82 11.13 -12.16
CA GLY A 269 -3.13 11.47 -12.73
C GLY A 269 -3.86 12.56 -11.94
N SER A 270 -4.76 13.28 -12.60
CA SER A 270 -5.70 14.23 -11.97
C SER A 270 -7.10 13.63 -11.92
N TYR A 271 -7.78 13.79 -10.80
CA TYR A 271 -9.06 13.15 -10.51
C TYR A 271 -10.10 14.15 -10.02
N LEU A 272 -11.33 14.00 -10.49
CA LEU A 272 -12.51 14.67 -9.98
C LEU A 272 -13.35 13.65 -9.21
N PHE A 273 -13.47 13.84 -7.91
CA PHE A 273 -14.49 13.22 -7.08
C PHE A 273 -15.73 14.10 -7.06
N TYR A 274 -16.89 13.44 -7.11
CA TYR A 274 -18.20 14.09 -7.09
C TYR A 274 -19.25 13.16 -6.48
N HIS A 275 -20.47 13.65 -6.24
CA HIS A 275 -21.59 12.79 -5.84
C HIS A 275 -22.66 12.66 -6.93
N ASN A 276 -23.39 11.55 -6.91
CA ASN A 276 -24.56 11.25 -7.74
C ASN A 276 -25.58 10.47 -6.89
N GLY A 277 -26.78 10.12 -7.39
CA GLY A 277 -27.73 9.22 -6.72
C GLY A 277 -27.82 7.85 -7.40
N ALA A 278 -26.69 7.25 -7.78
CA ALA A 278 -26.66 6.11 -8.70
C ALA A 278 -26.74 4.73 -8.02
N LEU A 279 -26.57 4.66 -6.70
CA LEU A 279 -26.84 3.43 -5.95
C LEU A 279 -28.34 3.05 -6.01
N PRO A 280 -28.69 1.76 -5.85
CA PRO A 280 -30.10 1.34 -5.81
C PRO A 280 -30.89 2.14 -4.77
N GLY A 281 -32.05 2.67 -5.15
CA GLY A 281 -32.86 3.54 -4.28
C GLY A 281 -32.32 4.97 -4.11
N GLY A 282 -31.18 5.30 -4.72
CA GLY A 282 -30.51 6.59 -4.62
C GLY A 282 -31.22 7.74 -5.32
N GLY A 283 -30.88 8.96 -4.90
CA GLY A 283 -31.46 10.21 -5.38
C GLY A 283 -30.75 11.42 -4.81
N GLY A 284 -31.42 12.58 -4.77
CA GLY A 284 -30.81 13.82 -4.28
C GLY A 284 -30.56 13.91 -2.77
N TYR A 285 -31.15 13.02 -1.97
CA TYR A 285 -30.88 12.90 -0.52
C TYR A 285 -30.21 11.58 -0.14
N ASP A 286 -30.05 10.68 -1.11
CA ASP A 286 -29.45 9.35 -0.97
C ASP A 286 -28.32 9.27 -1.99
N ARG A 287 -27.25 10.02 -1.73
CA ARG A 287 -26.17 10.25 -2.70
C ARG A 287 -25.08 9.19 -2.57
N SER A 288 -24.18 9.19 -3.54
CA SER A 288 -23.16 8.18 -3.74
C SER A 288 -21.96 8.80 -4.46
N VAL A 289 -20.77 8.65 -3.87
CA VAL A 289 -19.54 9.24 -4.40
C VAL A 289 -19.07 8.48 -5.64
N CYS A 290 -18.63 9.23 -6.63
CA CYS A 290 -18.05 8.76 -7.88
C CYS A 290 -16.72 9.47 -8.14
N VAL A 291 -15.93 8.94 -9.07
CA VAL A 291 -14.64 9.52 -9.49
C VAL A 291 -14.44 9.44 -11.00
N GLU A 292 -13.88 10.49 -11.59
CA GLU A 292 -13.40 10.52 -12.97
C GLU A 292 -11.94 10.92 -13.04
N LYS A 293 -11.18 10.33 -13.97
CA LYS A 293 -9.84 10.81 -14.32
C LYS A 293 -9.94 11.85 -15.43
N PHE A 294 -9.17 12.93 -15.34
CA PHE A 294 -9.08 13.93 -16.41
C PHE A 294 -7.65 14.42 -16.61
N ALA A 295 -7.44 15.22 -17.66
CA ALA A 295 -6.20 15.92 -17.92
C ALA A 295 -6.47 17.40 -18.15
N TYR A 296 -5.63 18.26 -17.56
CA TYR A 296 -5.69 19.70 -17.82
C TYR A 296 -5.22 20.02 -19.24
N GLY A 297 -5.79 21.06 -19.83
CA GLY A 297 -5.25 21.69 -21.03
C GLY A 297 -3.89 22.34 -20.74
N THR A 298 -3.12 22.63 -21.79
CA THR A 298 -1.75 23.19 -21.67
C THR A 298 -1.71 24.56 -20.98
N ASN A 299 -2.79 25.33 -21.05
CA ASN A 299 -2.96 26.62 -20.35
C ASN A 299 -3.56 26.46 -18.92
N GLY A 300 -3.73 25.23 -18.46
CA GLY A 300 -4.38 24.90 -17.20
C GLY A 300 -5.91 24.88 -17.25
N SER A 301 -6.55 24.86 -18.43
CA SER A 301 -8.01 24.72 -18.53
C SER A 301 -8.47 23.34 -18.06
N ILE A 302 -9.65 23.29 -17.45
CA ILE A 302 -10.30 22.03 -17.10
C ILE A 302 -11.29 21.64 -18.22
N PRO A 303 -11.24 20.41 -18.76
CA PRO A 303 -12.20 19.95 -19.77
C PRO A 303 -13.59 19.75 -19.15
N VAL A 304 -14.62 19.63 -20.00
CA VAL A 304 -15.93 19.14 -19.56
C VAL A 304 -15.82 17.64 -19.30
N ILE A 305 -16.16 17.21 -18.10
CA ILE A 305 -16.11 15.83 -17.61
C ILE A 305 -17.55 15.34 -17.45
N ASN A 306 -17.84 14.15 -17.98
CA ASN A 306 -19.16 13.53 -17.84
C ASN A 306 -19.13 12.40 -16.81
N MET A 307 -20.23 12.23 -16.08
CA MET A 307 -20.39 11.10 -15.17
C MET A 307 -20.38 9.79 -15.96
N SER A 308 -19.59 8.82 -15.52
CA SER A 308 -19.51 7.47 -16.11
C SER A 308 -19.91 6.40 -15.09
N LYS A 309 -20.14 5.18 -15.58
CA LYS A 309 -20.30 3.98 -14.72
C LYS A 309 -18.95 3.34 -14.43
N GLU A 310 -17.98 3.53 -15.33
CA GLU A 310 -16.66 2.93 -15.32
C GLU A 310 -15.68 3.68 -14.40
N GLY A 311 -15.90 4.95 -14.11
CA GLY A 311 -15.05 5.77 -13.25
C GLY A 311 -13.56 5.79 -13.63
N ALA A 312 -12.71 5.98 -12.62
CA ALA A 312 -11.26 6.06 -12.82
C ALA A 312 -10.62 4.69 -13.10
N PRO A 313 -9.58 4.61 -13.96
CA PRO A 313 -8.79 3.39 -14.13
C PRO A 313 -7.95 3.10 -12.88
N GLN A 314 -7.69 1.81 -12.60
CA GLN A 314 -6.81 1.36 -11.52
C GLN A 314 -5.38 1.87 -11.73
N VAL A 315 -4.75 2.28 -10.63
CA VAL A 315 -3.39 2.85 -10.60
C VAL A 315 -2.49 2.02 -9.68
N GLY A 316 -2.09 0.86 -10.15
CA GLY A 316 -1.28 -0.10 -9.39
C GLY A 316 -2.01 -1.43 -9.25
N THR A 317 -1.45 -2.32 -8.44
CA THR A 317 -2.02 -3.63 -8.12
C THR A 317 -2.13 -3.80 -6.61
N LEU A 318 -3.05 -4.66 -6.19
CA LEU A 318 -3.19 -5.06 -4.80
C LEU A 318 -2.31 -6.28 -4.53
N ASP A 319 -1.46 -6.21 -3.50
CA ASP A 319 -0.59 -7.32 -3.09
C ASP A 319 -1.38 -8.32 -2.21
N PRO A 320 -1.66 -9.55 -2.67
CA PRO A 320 -2.41 -10.52 -1.88
C PRO A 320 -1.60 -11.16 -0.75
N TYR A 321 -0.28 -10.96 -0.72
CA TYR A 321 0.63 -11.65 0.18
C TYR A 321 0.92 -10.88 1.47
N VAL A 322 0.39 -9.67 1.59
CA VAL A 322 0.28 -8.94 2.86
C VAL A 322 -1.12 -9.09 3.43
N ARG A 323 -1.30 -8.74 4.71
CA ARG A 323 -2.63 -8.67 5.31
C ARG A 323 -3.45 -7.59 4.59
N GLN A 324 -4.62 -7.98 4.11
CA GLN A 324 -5.61 -7.09 3.52
C GLN A 324 -6.84 -7.08 4.42
N GLU A 325 -7.30 -5.89 4.81
CA GLU A 325 -8.55 -5.78 5.55
C GLU A 325 -9.72 -6.19 4.65
N ALA A 326 -10.70 -6.92 5.20
CA ALA A 326 -11.82 -7.46 4.44
C ALA A 326 -12.74 -6.34 3.89
N GLU A 327 -12.76 -5.21 4.59
CA GLU A 327 -13.41 -3.97 4.19
C GLU A 327 -12.60 -3.15 3.15
N THR A 328 -11.53 -3.71 2.58
CA THR A 328 -10.88 -3.23 1.37
C THR A 328 -11.47 -3.94 0.16
N MET A 329 -12.24 -3.22 -0.65
CA MET A 329 -12.96 -3.80 -1.79
C MET A 329 -13.14 -2.80 -2.93
N ALA A 330 -13.26 -3.31 -4.16
CA ALA A 330 -13.62 -2.55 -5.35
C ALA A 330 -15.13 -2.54 -5.60
N TRP A 331 -15.81 -3.63 -5.22
CA TRP A 331 -17.24 -3.81 -5.44
C TRP A 331 -17.87 -4.71 -4.38
N SER A 332 -19.17 -4.50 -4.11
CA SER A 332 -19.97 -5.40 -3.29
C SER A 332 -21.45 -5.44 -3.70
N SER A 333 -22.11 -6.59 -3.47
CA SER A 333 -23.58 -6.70 -3.59
C SER A 333 -24.12 -7.89 -2.79
N GLY A 334 -25.24 -7.69 -2.08
CA GLY A 334 -25.92 -8.76 -1.31
C GLY A 334 -25.00 -9.51 -0.32
N VAL A 335 -23.89 -8.86 0.06
CA VAL A 335 -22.69 -9.37 0.72
C VAL A 335 -22.00 -10.52 -0.05
N GLN A 336 -21.54 -10.20 -1.24
CA GLN A 336 -20.36 -10.75 -1.90
C GLN A 336 -19.42 -9.56 -2.13
N THR A 337 -18.11 -9.75 -2.09
CA THR A 337 -17.13 -8.67 -2.29
C THR A 337 -16.14 -9.03 -3.38
N GLU A 338 -15.62 -8.01 -4.06
CA GLU A 338 -14.58 -8.11 -5.07
C GLU A 338 -13.40 -7.21 -4.70
N VAL A 339 -12.17 -7.69 -4.94
CA VAL A 339 -10.97 -6.86 -5.03
C VAL A 339 -10.37 -6.99 -6.43
N LYS A 340 -9.96 -5.85 -7.01
CA LYS A 340 -9.49 -5.79 -8.40
C LYS A 340 -7.97 -5.71 -8.50
N GLY A 341 -7.40 -6.28 -9.56
CA GLY A 341 -5.99 -6.17 -9.88
C GLY A 341 -5.05 -6.81 -8.83
N VAL A 342 -5.41 -8.01 -8.35
CA VAL A 342 -4.62 -8.73 -7.34
C VAL A 342 -3.41 -9.42 -7.99
N ALA A 343 -2.21 -9.03 -7.59
CA ALA A 343 -0.95 -9.50 -8.19
C ALA A 343 -0.44 -10.80 -7.55
N PHE A 344 -0.92 -11.96 -8.03
CA PHE A 344 -0.49 -13.27 -7.54
C PHE A 344 0.90 -13.70 -8.04
N GLY A 345 1.46 -13.10 -9.08
CA GLY A 345 2.77 -13.50 -9.62
C GLY A 345 2.82 -15.00 -9.99
N GLY A 346 3.83 -15.71 -9.49
CA GLY A 346 4.02 -17.17 -9.71
C GLY A 346 2.94 -18.08 -9.07
N GLY A 347 2.10 -17.52 -8.20
CA GLY A 347 0.82 -18.09 -7.81
C GLY A 347 0.65 -18.43 -6.33
N ALA A 348 -0.60 -18.33 -5.87
CA ALA A 348 -0.97 -18.60 -4.47
C ALA A 348 -1.21 -20.10 -4.21
N LYS A 349 -0.91 -20.54 -2.97
CA LYS A 349 -1.09 -21.92 -2.50
C LYS A 349 -2.06 -22.06 -1.33
N THR A 350 -2.11 -21.07 -0.46
CA THR A 350 -3.06 -21.06 0.66
C THR A 350 -3.68 -19.69 0.80
N PHE A 351 -4.88 -19.67 1.35
CA PHE A 351 -5.58 -18.47 1.78
C PHE A 351 -5.89 -18.58 3.27
N THR A 352 -5.78 -17.48 3.98
CA THR A 352 -6.18 -17.35 5.38
C THR A 352 -7.16 -16.18 5.51
N ALA A 353 -8.21 -16.36 6.30
CA ALA A 353 -9.16 -15.32 6.67
C ALA A 353 -9.37 -15.29 8.18
N ARG A 354 -9.47 -14.09 8.76
CA ARG A 354 -9.88 -13.88 10.15
C ARG A 354 -11.38 -13.64 10.22
N VAL A 355 -12.05 -14.52 10.96
CA VAL A 355 -13.50 -14.58 11.01
C VAL A 355 -14.03 -14.77 12.42
N SER A 356 -15.28 -14.40 12.66
CA SER A 356 -16.03 -14.80 13.86
C SER A 356 -17.45 -15.17 13.50
N SER A 357 -18.02 -16.16 14.19
CA SER A 357 -19.39 -16.59 13.97
C SER A 357 -20.04 -16.98 15.28
N GLY A 358 -21.16 -16.33 15.60
CA GLY A 358 -22.07 -16.75 16.67
C GLY A 358 -23.11 -17.77 16.22
N SER A 359 -23.09 -18.18 14.94
CA SER A 359 -24.01 -19.15 14.35
C SER A 359 -23.29 -20.45 13.96
N SER A 360 -23.87 -21.26 13.08
CA SER A 360 -23.19 -22.44 12.53
C SER A 360 -22.06 -22.09 11.55
N GLY A 361 -21.91 -20.82 11.18
CA GLY A 361 -20.94 -20.37 10.19
C GLY A 361 -21.39 -20.62 8.75
N GLY A 362 -20.43 -20.78 7.85
CA GLY A 362 -20.66 -20.89 6.42
C GLY A 362 -19.38 -21.19 5.64
N LYS A 363 -19.26 -20.66 4.43
CA LYS A 363 -18.09 -20.82 3.57
C LYS A 363 -17.72 -19.52 2.89
N ILE A 364 -16.43 -19.37 2.63
CA ILE A 364 -15.85 -18.34 1.74
C ILE A 364 -15.36 -19.07 0.50
N GLU A 365 -16.03 -18.89 -0.64
CA GLU A 365 -15.56 -19.34 -1.94
C GLU A 365 -14.69 -18.25 -2.57
N LEU A 366 -13.45 -18.60 -2.95
CA LEU A 366 -12.51 -17.73 -3.65
C LEU A 366 -12.68 -17.94 -5.16
N ARG A 367 -13.10 -16.91 -5.87
CA ARG A 367 -13.39 -16.98 -7.31
C ARG A 367 -12.55 -15.96 -8.08
N LEU A 368 -12.10 -16.32 -9.28
CA LEU A 368 -11.30 -15.43 -10.13
C LEU A 368 -12.10 -14.86 -11.30
N GLY A 369 -11.88 -13.58 -11.59
CA GLY A 369 -12.38 -12.85 -12.75
C GLY A 369 -13.86 -12.43 -12.69
N SER A 370 -14.74 -13.22 -12.05
CA SER A 370 -16.14 -12.83 -11.85
C SER A 370 -16.78 -13.55 -10.66
N ALA A 371 -17.94 -13.05 -10.21
CA ALA A 371 -18.75 -13.68 -9.16
C ALA A 371 -19.18 -15.14 -9.48
N SER A 372 -19.25 -15.50 -10.77
CA SER A 372 -19.51 -16.86 -11.26
C SER A 372 -18.26 -17.56 -11.80
N GLY A 373 -17.08 -16.93 -11.68
CA GLY A 373 -15.81 -17.40 -12.20
C GLY A 373 -15.27 -18.64 -11.47
N THR A 374 -14.09 -19.08 -11.92
CA THR A 374 -13.45 -20.31 -11.45
C THR A 374 -13.20 -20.25 -9.94
N VAL A 375 -13.68 -21.27 -9.22
CA VAL A 375 -13.37 -21.44 -7.80
C VAL A 375 -11.94 -21.95 -7.66
N VAL A 376 -11.09 -21.17 -7.00
CA VAL A 376 -9.68 -21.52 -6.76
C VAL A 376 -9.42 -22.01 -5.34
N GLY A 377 -10.37 -21.83 -4.42
CA GLY A 377 -10.34 -22.35 -3.07
C GLY A 377 -11.66 -22.14 -2.35
N THR A 378 -11.94 -22.97 -1.34
CA THR A 378 -13.13 -22.81 -0.48
C THR A 378 -12.74 -23.02 0.98
N CYS A 379 -12.94 -21.98 1.78
CA CYS A 379 -12.64 -21.99 3.20
C CYS A 379 -13.92 -22.22 4.00
N ASN A 380 -13.93 -23.25 4.86
CA ASN A 380 -15.04 -23.49 5.77
C ASN A 380 -14.89 -22.59 7.01
N VAL A 381 -15.99 -21.94 7.39
CA VAL A 381 -16.10 -21.13 8.62
C VAL A 381 -17.06 -21.87 9.55
N SER A 382 -16.56 -22.39 10.66
CA SER A 382 -17.40 -22.95 11.72
C SER A 382 -17.81 -21.88 12.74
N GLY A 383 -18.80 -22.20 13.58
CA GLY A 383 -19.09 -21.40 14.78
C GLY A 383 -17.83 -21.21 15.62
N THR A 384 -17.53 -19.98 16.01
CA THR A 384 -16.33 -19.63 16.79
C THR A 384 -16.64 -19.43 18.27
N GLY A 385 -17.87 -19.74 18.69
CA GLY A 385 -18.36 -19.56 20.05
C GLY A 385 -18.90 -18.15 20.35
N GLY A 386 -18.99 -17.27 19.35
CA GLY A 386 -19.59 -15.93 19.50
C GLY A 386 -19.13 -14.92 18.46
N TRP A 387 -19.91 -13.84 18.28
CA TRP A 387 -19.66 -12.76 17.31
C TRP A 387 -18.44 -11.88 17.56
N GLN A 388 -17.76 -12.09 18.69
CA GLN A 388 -16.51 -11.40 19.07
C GLN A 388 -15.38 -12.39 19.33
N ASN A 389 -15.62 -13.69 19.15
CA ASN A 389 -14.61 -14.73 19.31
C ASN A 389 -13.97 -14.97 17.94
N TRP A 390 -12.81 -14.36 17.72
CA TRP A 390 -12.14 -14.38 16.41
C TRP A 390 -11.23 -15.59 16.25
N ALA A 391 -11.34 -16.27 15.10
CA ALA A 391 -10.49 -17.38 14.69
C ALA A 391 -9.95 -17.15 13.28
N SER A 392 -8.82 -17.76 12.95
CA SER A 392 -8.29 -17.77 11.59
C SER A 392 -8.64 -19.09 10.93
N VAL A 393 -9.25 -19.03 9.75
CA VAL A 393 -9.56 -20.19 8.90
C VAL A 393 -8.73 -20.13 7.64
N GLY A 394 -8.44 -21.29 7.04
CA GLY A 394 -7.69 -21.34 5.80
C GLY A 394 -8.08 -22.48 4.89
N CYS A 395 -7.66 -22.37 3.63
CA CYS A 395 -7.91 -23.36 2.60
C CYS A 395 -6.76 -23.34 1.57
N ASN A 396 -6.60 -24.47 0.88
CA ASN A 396 -5.68 -24.57 -0.24
C ASN A 396 -6.23 -23.79 -1.43
N VAL A 397 -5.31 -23.22 -2.22
CA VAL A 397 -5.57 -22.42 -3.41
C VAL A 397 -4.83 -23.04 -4.59
N SER A 398 -5.51 -23.14 -5.72
CA SER A 398 -4.93 -23.64 -6.97
C SER A 398 -5.42 -22.83 -8.17
N GLY A 399 -4.53 -22.46 -9.08
CA GLY A 399 -4.87 -21.77 -10.33
C GLY A 399 -4.91 -20.24 -10.23
N ALA A 400 -4.59 -19.66 -9.07
CA ALA A 400 -4.43 -18.22 -8.92
C ALA A 400 -2.99 -17.79 -9.22
N THR A 401 -2.75 -17.25 -10.42
CA THR A 401 -1.46 -16.77 -10.94
C THR A 401 -1.64 -15.46 -11.70
N GLY A 402 -0.56 -14.68 -11.90
CA GLY A 402 -0.61 -13.41 -12.61
C GLY A 402 -1.44 -12.34 -11.88
N THR A 403 -1.98 -11.37 -12.61
CA THR A 403 -2.86 -10.34 -12.06
C THR A 403 -4.31 -10.68 -12.37
N GLN A 404 -5.17 -10.83 -11.36
CA GLN A 404 -6.58 -11.20 -11.53
C GLN A 404 -7.48 -10.52 -10.50
N ASP A 405 -8.76 -10.36 -10.84
CA ASP A 405 -9.78 -9.91 -9.89
C ASP A 405 -10.24 -11.10 -9.03
N VAL A 406 -10.47 -10.86 -7.74
CA VAL A 406 -10.83 -11.90 -6.77
C VAL A 406 -12.18 -11.57 -6.16
N PHE A 407 -13.10 -12.53 -6.26
CA PHE A 407 -14.43 -12.47 -5.68
C PHE A 407 -14.50 -13.39 -4.46
N PHE A 408 -14.97 -12.84 -3.34
CA PHE A 408 -15.32 -13.57 -2.13
C PHE A 408 -16.83 -13.80 -2.10
N ARG A 409 -17.24 -15.04 -2.36
CA ARG A 409 -18.64 -15.44 -2.29
C ARG A 409 -18.93 -16.15 -0.98
N PHE A 410 -19.80 -15.57 -0.17
CA PHE A 410 -20.20 -16.15 1.11
C PHE A 410 -21.45 -17.03 0.95
N THR A 411 -21.41 -18.25 1.47
CA THR A 411 -22.53 -19.19 1.40
C THR A 411 -22.76 -19.89 2.74
N GLY A 412 -24.00 -20.24 3.05
CA GLY A 412 -24.36 -20.87 4.33
C GLY A 412 -25.88 -21.00 4.52
N GLY A 413 -26.29 -21.13 5.78
CA GLY A 413 -27.71 -21.14 6.16
C GLY A 413 -28.37 -19.76 6.02
N GLY A 414 -29.59 -19.61 6.53
CA GLY A 414 -30.24 -18.29 6.60
C GLY A 414 -29.68 -17.42 7.74
N GLY A 415 -29.71 -16.10 7.55
CA GLY A 415 -29.27 -15.11 8.55
C GLY A 415 -27.80 -14.68 8.42
N GLU A 416 -27.28 -14.02 9.46
CA GLU A 416 -25.86 -13.63 9.52
C GLU A 416 -24.99 -14.88 9.63
N LEU A 417 -24.06 -15.06 8.68
CA LEU A 417 -23.21 -16.24 8.62
C LEU A 417 -21.99 -16.11 9.55
N PHE A 418 -21.21 -15.05 9.34
CA PHE A 418 -19.97 -14.75 10.05
C PHE A 418 -19.56 -13.31 9.76
N ARG A 419 -18.70 -12.75 10.60
CA ARG A 419 -17.98 -11.51 10.35
C ARG A 419 -16.62 -11.84 9.77
N PHE A 420 -16.18 -11.04 8.80
CA PHE A 420 -14.92 -11.19 8.08
C PHE A 420 -14.08 -9.94 8.32
N ASN A 421 -12.87 -10.10 8.84
CA ASN A 421 -12.04 -8.98 9.31
C ASN A 421 -10.83 -8.73 8.41
N TRP A 422 -10.03 -9.74 8.12
CA TRP A 422 -8.90 -9.62 7.20
C TRP A 422 -8.64 -10.92 6.46
N TRP A 423 -7.93 -10.84 5.34
CA TRP A 423 -7.45 -11.99 4.58
C TRP A 423 -6.02 -11.82 4.08
N GLN A 424 -5.40 -12.94 3.72
CA GLN A 424 -4.05 -13.00 3.18
C GLN A 424 -3.87 -14.31 2.39
N PHE A 425 -3.29 -14.23 1.20
CA PHE A 425 -2.77 -15.41 0.50
C PHE A 425 -1.32 -15.67 0.90
N LYS A 426 -0.85 -16.90 0.69
CA LYS A 426 0.57 -17.24 0.78
C LYS A 426 1.00 -18.01 -0.45
N GLN A 427 2.19 -17.69 -0.94
CA GLN A 427 2.91 -18.55 -1.87
C GLN A 427 3.50 -19.74 -1.09
N ARG A 428 3.91 -20.80 -1.81
CA ARG A 428 4.93 -21.71 -1.27
C ARG A 428 6.21 -20.88 -1.08
N PRO A 429 7.07 -21.14 -0.08
CA PRO A 429 8.45 -20.65 -0.14
C PRO A 429 9.08 -21.27 -1.39
N GLY A 430 9.13 -20.52 -2.47
CA GLY A 430 9.90 -20.82 -3.67
C GLY A 430 10.86 -19.65 -3.85
N LEU A 431 12.12 -19.93 -4.16
CA LEU A 431 13.09 -18.88 -4.49
C LEU A 431 12.53 -18.01 -5.61
N SER A 432 12.21 -16.75 -5.30
CA SER A 432 12.04 -15.69 -6.29
C SER A 432 13.35 -14.91 -6.36
N VAL A 433 13.98 -14.88 -7.52
CA VAL A 433 15.08 -13.94 -7.80
C VAL A 433 14.42 -12.62 -8.22
N PRO A 434 14.61 -11.51 -7.50
CA PRO A 434 14.01 -10.23 -7.86
C PRO A 434 14.57 -9.75 -9.20
N ASP A 435 13.72 -9.16 -10.04
CA ASP A 435 14.17 -8.52 -11.28
C ASP A 435 15.03 -7.29 -10.93
N ALA A 436 16.25 -7.24 -11.48
CA ALA A 436 17.19 -6.14 -11.34
C ALA A 436 17.32 -5.38 -12.66
N VAL A 437 17.03 -4.08 -12.66
CA VAL A 437 17.16 -3.21 -13.82
C VAL A 437 18.23 -2.17 -13.57
N THR A 438 19.23 -2.10 -14.43
CA THR A 438 20.24 -1.04 -14.37
C THR A 438 19.57 0.31 -14.66
N LEU A 439 19.79 1.27 -13.78
CA LEU A 439 19.42 2.66 -13.96
C LEU A 439 20.60 3.37 -14.62
N LYS A 440 20.40 3.89 -15.84
CA LYS A 440 21.42 4.66 -16.54
C LYS A 440 21.52 6.04 -15.91
N ASP A 441 22.71 6.37 -15.42
CA ASP A 441 23.00 7.66 -14.82
C ASP A 441 24.44 8.06 -15.17
N GLU A 442 24.59 9.02 -16.08
CA GLU A 442 25.91 9.43 -16.58
C GLU A 442 26.77 10.07 -15.48
N GLU A 443 26.18 10.66 -14.44
CA GLU A 443 26.93 11.28 -13.34
C GLU A 443 27.53 10.19 -12.44
N LEU A 444 26.71 9.22 -12.02
CA LEU A 444 27.18 8.06 -11.25
C LEU A 444 28.16 7.19 -12.05
N GLU A 445 27.88 6.94 -13.33
CA GLU A 445 28.76 6.16 -14.19
C GLU A 445 30.15 6.82 -14.36
N ASN A 446 30.21 8.15 -14.45
CA ASN A 446 31.48 8.89 -14.49
C ASN A 446 32.23 8.88 -13.14
N GLU A 447 31.51 8.70 -12.03
CA GLU A 447 32.09 8.49 -10.69
C GLU A 447 32.43 7.02 -10.39
N GLY A 448 32.17 6.11 -11.34
CA GLY A 448 32.42 4.68 -11.18
C GLY A 448 31.38 3.96 -10.30
N ALA A 449 30.18 4.53 -10.17
CA ALA A 449 29.04 3.95 -9.47
C ALA A 449 27.96 3.49 -10.46
N TRP A 450 27.33 2.35 -10.17
CA TRP A 450 26.22 1.81 -10.96
C TRP A 450 24.95 1.74 -10.11
N ALA A 451 23.89 2.36 -10.59
CA ALA A 451 22.60 2.31 -9.93
C ALA A 451 21.75 1.18 -10.49
N TYR A 452 21.04 0.47 -9.61
CA TYR A 452 20.11 -0.60 -9.98
C TYR A 452 18.78 -0.37 -9.25
N SER A 453 17.68 -0.63 -9.95
CA SER A 453 16.35 -0.78 -9.37
C SER A 453 16.07 -2.26 -9.21
N LEU A 454 15.64 -2.67 -8.01
CA LEU A 454 15.29 -4.05 -7.68
C LEU A 454 13.85 -4.11 -7.19
N GLU A 455 13.14 -5.20 -7.47
CA GLU A 455 11.88 -5.47 -6.79
C GLU A 455 12.08 -5.47 -5.27
N ARG A 456 11.23 -4.74 -4.55
CA ARG A 456 11.36 -4.59 -3.09
C ARG A 456 11.13 -5.94 -2.43
N LEU A 457 12.20 -6.54 -1.90
CA LEU A 457 12.09 -7.68 -1.01
C LEU A 457 11.56 -7.22 0.36
N PRO A 458 10.55 -7.91 0.92
CA PRO A 458 10.01 -7.57 2.24
C PRO A 458 11.05 -7.85 3.34
N GLY A 459 11.01 -7.09 4.42
CA GLY A 459 11.88 -7.27 5.59
C GLY A 459 12.79 -6.07 5.88
N LYS A 460 13.55 -6.16 6.97
CA LYS A 460 14.62 -5.24 7.36
C LYS A 460 15.95 -5.99 7.29
N MET A 461 17.04 -5.28 6.99
CA MET A 461 18.38 -5.87 7.15
C MET A 461 18.53 -6.41 8.57
N TRP A 462 19.10 -7.60 8.72
CA TRP A 462 19.34 -8.25 10.01
C TRP A 462 19.92 -7.26 11.02
N VAL A 463 20.96 -6.51 10.64
CA VAL A 463 21.63 -5.55 11.54
C VAL A 463 20.67 -4.52 12.15
N LEU A 464 19.61 -4.14 11.41
CA LEU A 464 18.58 -3.20 11.87
C LEU A 464 17.41 -3.92 12.56
N GLY A 465 17.06 -5.14 12.12
CA GLY A 465 15.93 -5.91 12.64
C GLY A 465 16.22 -6.58 14.00
N VAL A 466 17.48 -6.83 14.33
CA VAL A 466 17.89 -7.50 15.60
C VAL A 466 18.13 -6.51 16.74
N ALA A 467 18.20 -5.21 16.48
CA ALA A 467 18.35 -4.20 17.51
C ALA A 467 17.26 -4.35 18.59
N GLY A 468 17.68 -4.67 19.83
CA GLY A 468 16.78 -4.86 20.97
C GLY A 468 16.15 -6.25 21.13
N LYS A 469 16.51 -7.25 20.30
CA LYS A 469 15.91 -8.61 20.32
C LYS A 469 16.70 -9.68 21.09
N GLY A 470 17.89 -9.35 21.61
CA GLY A 470 18.69 -10.25 22.47
C GLY A 470 19.08 -11.58 21.81
N ALA A 471 19.43 -12.58 22.63
CA ALA A 471 19.88 -13.90 22.18
C ALA A 471 18.78 -14.69 21.43
N GLU A 472 17.51 -14.56 21.85
CA GLU A 472 16.38 -15.26 21.23
C GLU A 472 16.16 -14.85 19.76
N GLY A 473 16.28 -13.55 19.45
CA GLY A 473 16.21 -13.07 18.07
C GLY A 473 17.33 -13.64 17.19
N ARG A 474 18.55 -13.75 17.72
CA ARG A 474 19.68 -14.35 16.98
C ARG A 474 19.46 -15.84 16.71
N ILE A 475 18.91 -16.58 17.68
CA ILE A 475 18.58 -18.00 17.52
C ILE A 475 17.51 -18.18 16.45
N ALA A 476 16.46 -17.35 16.46
CA ALA A 476 15.38 -17.41 15.47
C ALA A 476 15.89 -17.20 14.03
N ILE A 477 16.77 -16.21 13.83
CA ILE A 477 17.35 -15.94 12.50
C ILE A 477 18.22 -17.09 12.04
N ASN A 478 19.08 -17.61 12.91
CA ASN A 478 19.98 -18.72 12.56
C ASN A 478 19.20 -19.99 12.22
N ARG A 479 18.10 -20.27 12.92
CA ARG A 479 17.17 -21.36 12.54
C ARG A 479 16.55 -21.12 11.17
N SER A 480 16.01 -19.93 10.95
CA SER A 480 15.36 -19.56 9.70
C SER A 480 16.34 -19.64 8.52
N LEU A 481 17.58 -19.17 8.71
CA LEU A 481 18.66 -19.26 7.74
C LEU A 481 19.05 -20.71 7.45
N GLY A 482 19.18 -21.56 8.48
CA GLY A 482 19.43 -23.00 8.31
C GLY A 482 18.36 -23.68 7.45
N CYS A 483 17.07 -23.36 7.68
CA CYS A 483 15.96 -23.86 6.88
C CYS A 483 15.92 -23.31 5.44
N VAL A 484 16.38 -22.08 5.21
CA VAL A 484 16.53 -21.53 3.85
C VAL A 484 17.66 -22.25 3.12
N LEU A 485 18.83 -22.40 3.74
CA LEU A 485 20.00 -22.99 3.11
C LEU A 485 19.88 -24.50 2.90
N SER A 486 19.14 -25.22 3.75
CA SER A 486 18.88 -26.65 3.56
C SER A 486 18.20 -26.96 2.22
N LYS A 487 17.51 -25.97 1.64
CA LYS A 487 16.80 -26.08 0.35
C LYS A 487 17.70 -25.80 -0.85
N GLY A 488 18.90 -25.23 -0.65
CA GLY A 488 19.89 -24.92 -1.68
C GLY A 488 20.86 -26.06 -2.01
N CYS A 489 20.59 -27.28 -1.55
CA CYS A 489 21.47 -28.43 -1.73
C CYS A 489 21.65 -28.80 -3.21
N LEU A 490 22.79 -28.44 -3.79
CA LEU A 490 23.27 -29.00 -5.06
C LEU A 490 24.02 -30.30 -4.76
N ALA A 491 23.55 -31.42 -5.31
CA ALA A 491 24.06 -32.76 -5.03
C ALA A 491 25.32 -33.15 -5.84
N ASN A 492 26.06 -32.17 -6.38
CA ASN A 492 27.29 -32.42 -7.13
C ASN A 492 28.50 -32.36 -6.18
N ASP A 493 29.54 -33.11 -6.52
CA ASP A 493 30.87 -33.04 -5.89
C ASP A 493 31.50 -31.63 -6.05
N SER A 494 32.55 -31.39 -5.27
CA SER A 494 33.34 -30.15 -5.25
C SER A 494 34.62 -30.23 -6.09
N ASP A 495 34.73 -31.24 -6.97
CA ASP A 495 35.89 -31.53 -7.82
C ASP A 495 36.43 -30.31 -8.56
N GLU A 496 35.55 -29.54 -9.20
CA GLU A 496 35.95 -28.34 -9.94
C GLU A 496 36.52 -27.27 -9.01
N ALA A 497 35.90 -27.04 -7.85
CA ALA A 497 36.37 -26.05 -6.88
C ALA A 497 37.71 -26.46 -6.25
N VAL A 498 37.86 -27.74 -5.90
CA VAL A 498 39.10 -28.28 -5.36
C VAL A 498 40.22 -28.18 -6.39
N ALA A 499 39.98 -28.60 -7.63
CA ALA A 499 40.98 -28.57 -8.69
C ALA A 499 41.38 -27.16 -9.13
N ALA A 500 40.40 -26.26 -9.32
CA ALA A 500 40.65 -24.94 -9.88
C ALA A 500 41.10 -23.90 -8.84
N LYS A 501 40.78 -24.10 -7.55
CA LYS A 501 40.99 -23.08 -6.50
C LYS A 501 41.71 -23.60 -5.28
N VAL A 502 41.25 -24.68 -4.64
CA VAL A 502 41.80 -25.11 -3.34
C VAL A 502 43.20 -25.69 -3.49
N ARG A 503 43.39 -26.63 -4.42
CA ARG A 503 44.69 -27.29 -4.64
C ARG A 503 45.80 -26.30 -5.01
N PRO A 504 45.62 -25.39 -5.99
CA PRO A 504 46.66 -24.41 -6.32
C PRO A 504 47.02 -23.48 -5.16
N HIS A 505 46.03 -23.06 -4.36
CA HIS A 505 46.30 -22.20 -3.20
C HIS A 505 47.02 -22.95 -2.08
N LEU A 506 46.62 -24.18 -1.78
CA LEU A 506 47.27 -24.99 -0.75
C LEU A 506 48.73 -25.31 -1.13
N GLU A 507 48.97 -25.64 -2.39
CA GLU A 507 50.32 -25.82 -2.93
C GLU A 507 51.15 -24.53 -2.84
N ALA A 508 50.55 -23.36 -3.13
CA ALA A 508 51.22 -22.08 -2.99
C ALA A 508 51.57 -21.74 -1.52
N VAL A 509 50.65 -21.99 -0.58
CA VAL A 509 50.91 -21.83 0.87
C VAL A 509 52.03 -22.78 1.32
N LEU A 510 51.99 -24.05 0.90
CA LEU A 510 53.04 -25.03 1.19
C LEU A 510 54.39 -24.63 0.59
N ALA A 511 54.41 -24.00 -0.58
CA ALA A 511 55.63 -23.51 -1.22
C ALA A 511 56.17 -22.20 -0.59
N SER A 512 55.37 -21.49 0.19
CA SER A 512 55.73 -20.19 0.77
C SER A 512 56.95 -20.30 1.72
N PRO A 513 57.91 -19.35 1.67
CA PRO A 513 59.10 -19.36 2.52
C PRO A 513 58.86 -18.78 3.93
N LEU A 514 57.63 -18.37 4.28
CA LEU A 514 57.33 -17.74 5.57
C LEU A 514 57.51 -18.72 6.74
N ASP A 515 58.30 -18.31 7.74
CA ASP A 515 58.56 -19.11 8.95
C ASP A 515 57.28 -19.42 9.76
N GLU A 516 56.29 -18.53 9.70
CA GLU A 516 54.98 -18.72 10.34
C GLU A 516 54.23 -19.93 9.77
N ILE A 517 54.42 -20.24 8.49
CA ILE A 517 53.81 -21.39 7.81
C ILE A 517 54.57 -22.68 8.13
N ALA A 518 55.87 -22.60 8.46
CA ALA A 518 56.71 -23.77 8.70
C ALA A 518 56.15 -24.70 9.78
N THR A 519 55.53 -24.14 10.83
CA THR A 519 54.90 -24.89 11.93
C THR A 519 53.65 -25.66 11.48
N TYR A 520 52.96 -25.20 10.43
CA TYR A 520 51.71 -25.79 9.92
C TYR A 520 51.92 -26.71 8.71
N ARG A 521 53.14 -26.79 8.13
CA ARG A 521 53.42 -27.63 6.94
C ARG A 521 52.97 -29.09 7.08
N PRO A 522 53.18 -29.80 8.21
CA PRO A 522 52.71 -31.18 8.34
C PRO A 522 51.19 -31.29 8.28
N LEU A 523 50.48 -30.31 8.85
CA LEU A 523 49.02 -30.24 8.83
C LEU A 523 48.50 -29.91 7.42
N LEU A 524 49.09 -28.91 6.76
CA LEU A 524 48.75 -28.50 5.39
C LEU A 524 49.03 -29.62 4.38
N GLN A 525 50.11 -30.37 4.56
CA GLN A 525 50.41 -31.55 3.75
C GLN A 525 49.35 -32.64 3.97
N GLY A 526 48.95 -32.87 5.22
CA GLY A 526 47.85 -33.78 5.54
C GLY A 526 46.52 -33.41 4.88
N PHE A 527 46.25 -32.11 4.67
CA PHE A 527 45.10 -31.67 3.88
C PHE A 527 45.30 -31.86 2.39
N LEU A 528 46.50 -31.62 1.85
CA LEU A 528 46.82 -31.86 0.44
C LEU A 528 46.57 -33.32 0.06
N ASP A 529 46.95 -34.24 0.94
CA ASP A 529 46.78 -35.69 0.76
C ASP A 529 45.30 -36.14 0.80
N LYS A 530 44.42 -35.33 1.41
CA LYS A 530 42.97 -35.58 1.53
C LYS A 530 42.13 -34.84 0.49
N LEU A 531 42.74 -34.03 -0.39
CA LEU A 531 41.98 -33.18 -1.30
C LEU A 531 41.08 -33.96 -2.26
N ASP A 532 41.47 -35.14 -2.71
CA ASP A 532 40.64 -35.99 -3.58
C ASP A 532 39.41 -36.50 -2.83
N ASP A 533 39.55 -36.86 -1.55
CA ASP A 533 38.41 -37.25 -0.72
C ASP A 533 37.52 -36.03 -0.43
N ILE A 534 38.11 -34.87 -0.14
CA ILE A 534 37.39 -33.61 0.08
C ILE A 534 36.61 -33.22 -1.18
N SER A 535 37.13 -33.52 -2.37
CA SER A 535 36.49 -33.17 -3.62
C SER A 535 35.17 -33.92 -3.82
N GLU A 536 35.03 -35.12 -3.27
CA GLU A 536 33.77 -35.87 -3.26
C GLU A 536 32.67 -35.26 -2.36
N LEU A 537 33.00 -34.27 -1.52
CA LEU A 537 32.01 -33.59 -0.68
C LEU A 537 31.12 -32.65 -1.52
N PRO A 538 29.83 -32.44 -1.16
CA PRO A 538 28.93 -31.57 -1.87
C PRO A 538 29.44 -30.12 -1.89
N LEU A 539 29.27 -29.46 -3.04
CA LEU A 539 29.77 -28.11 -3.34
C LEU A 539 29.42 -26.99 -2.31
N TRP A 540 28.50 -27.23 -1.39
CA TRP A 540 27.93 -26.18 -0.54
C TRP A 540 28.52 -26.06 0.88
N VAL A 541 29.66 -26.70 1.18
CA VAL A 541 30.39 -26.46 2.45
C VAL A 541 31.37 -25.26 2.38
N SER A 542 31.53 -24.60 1.23
CA SER A 542 32.55 -23.54 1.08
C SER A 542 32.13 -22.32 0.25
N HIS A 543 31.12 -21.56 0.69
CA HIS A 543 30.97 -20.17 0.23
C HIS A 543 29.93 -19.37 1.02
N TYR A 544 30.30 -18.61 2.07
CA TYR A 544 29.33 -17.72 2.70
C TYR A 544 29.98 -16.46 3.30
N ASP A 545 29.84 -15.33 2.60
CA ASP A 545 29.93 -13.99 3.20
C ASP A 545 28.51 -13.49 3.53
N LEU A 546 27.80 -14.26 4.35
CA LEU A 546 26.52 -13.83 4.91
C LEU A 546 26.80 -12.98 6.14
N ASN A 547 26.70 -11.67 5.97
CA ASN A 547 26.80 -10.72 7.06
C ASN A 547 25.44 -10.06 7.32
N GLY A 548 25.35 -9.28 8.41
CA GLY A 548 24.10 -8.68 8.87
C GLY A 548 23.44 -7.68 7.91
N VAL A 549 24.07 -7.33 6.79
CA VAL A 549 23.48 -6.48 5.74
C VAL A 549 22.96 -7.29 4.54
N ASN A 550 23.37 -8.55 4.39
CA ASN A 550 23.00 -9.42 3.27
C ASN A 550 21.73 -10.27 3.54
N VAL A 551 21.18 -10.18 4.75
CA VAL A 551 20.01 -10.96 5.18
C VAL A 551 18.86 -10.02 5.54
N LEU A 552 17.72 -10.19 4.89
CA LEU A 552 16.48 -9.53 5.24
C LEU A 552 15.65 -10.42 6.15
N ILE A 553 15.09 -9.84 7.20
CA ILE A 553 14.24 -10.52 8.17
C ILE A 553 12.94 -9.77 8.42
N ASP A 554 11.88 -10.49 8.79
CA ASP A 554 10.64 -9.89 9.26
C ASP A 554 10.67 -9.53 10.77
N GLU A 555 9.55 -9.04 11.30
CA GLU A 555 9.41 -8.67 12.72
C GLU A 555 9.51 -9.86 13.68
N SER A 556 9.28 -11.07 13.16
CA SER A 556 9.40 -12.36 13.86
C SER A 556 10.80 -12.96 13.77
N CYS A 557 11.74 -12.25 13.14
CA CYS A 557 13.11 -12.70 12.91
C CYS A 557 13.23 -13.88 11.92
N GLU A 558 12.24 -14.07 11.05
CA GLU A 558 12.31 -15.04 9.95
C GLU A 558 13.00 -14.42 8.73
N VAL A 559 13.90 -15.17 8.07
CA VAL A 559 14.60 -14.74 6.86
C VAL A 559 13.60 -14.61 5.71
N THR A 560 13.42 -13.39 5.22
CA THR A 560 12.53 -13.04 4.11
C THR A 560 13.25 -12.83 2.79
N GLY A 561 14.58 -12.66 2.80
CA GLY A 561 15.39 -12.52 1.61
C GLY A 561 16.89 -12.58 1.89
N LEU A 562 17.67 -12.96 0.87
CA LEU A 562 19.13 -12.89 0.85
C LEU A 562 19.54 -11.97 -0.31
N ILE A 563 20.40 -11.00 -0.04
CA ILE A 563 20.92 -10.04 -1.03
C ILE A 563 22.44 -10.15 -1.02
N ASP A 564 23.01 -10.64 -2.13
CA ASP A 564 24.45 -10.64 -2.35
C ASP A 564 24.81 -9.46 -3.25
N TRP A 565 25.51 -8.46 -2.69
CA TRP A 565 25.88 -7.22 -3.39
C TRP A 565 27.39 -6.98 -3.36
N GLU A 566 28.22 -8.01 -3.54
CA GLU A 566 29.64 -7.78 -3.86
C GLU A 566 30.12 -8.63 -5.04
N LEU A 567 31.10 -8.09 -5.78
CA LEU A 567 32.01 -8.86 -6.62
C LEU A 567 32.79 -9.84 -5.73
N SER A 568 32.17 -10.95 -5.36
CA SER A 568 32.80 -11.98 -4.53
C SER A 568 33.93 -12.65 -5.32
N THR A 569 35.17 -12.39 -4.90
CA THR A 569 36.23 -13.38 -5.05
C THR A 569 36.05 -14.40 -3.93
N PRO A 570 36.14 -15.71 -4.20
CA PRO A 570 35.88 -16.72 -3.17
C PRO A 570 36.73 -16.52 -1.93
N LYS A 571 36.10 -16.29 -0.77
CA LYS A 571 36.78 -16.20 0.53
C LYS A 571 36.07 -17.06 1.58
N PRO A 572 36.75 -18.03 2.20
CA PRO A 572 36.17 -18.89 3.21
C PRO A 572 36.53 -18.44 4.64
N PHE A 573 35.54 -17.87 5.34
CA PHE A 573 35.35 -17.86 6.81
C PHE A 573 36.27 -17.00 7.71
N ALA A 574 35.64 -16.15 8.55
CA ALA A 574 36.22 -15.63 9.79
C ALA A 574 35.10 -15.32 10.80
N PHE A 575 35.30 -15.47 12.12
CA PHE A 575 34.84 -14.55 13.19
C PHE A 575 35.27 -15.00 14.61
N TRP A 576 35.42 -14.02 15.52
CA TRP A 576 35.68 -14.13 16.97
C TRP A 576 34.37 -14.27 17.77
N MET A 577 34.32 -15.06 18.85
CA MET A 577 33.03 -15.52 19.44
C MET A 577 32.88 -15.35 20.98
N PRO A 578 31.75 -14.76 21.44
CA PRO A 578 31.18 -14.87 22.80
C PRO A 578 30.31 -16.13 23.01
N ASP A 579 30.08 -16.54 24.26
CA ASP A 579 29.36 -17.78 24.67
C ASP A 579 27.95 -17.98 24.08
N GLU A 580 27.22 -16.90 23.77
CA GLU A 580 25.87 -16.96 23.20
C GLU A 580 25.84 -17.47 21.74
N PHE A 581 27.01 -17.52 21.08
CA PHE A 581 27.14 -17.92 19.68
C PHE A 581 27.00 -19.43 19.49
N GLU A 582 27.47 -20.23 20.44
CA GLU A 582 27.47 -21.71 20.36
C GLU A 582 26.03 -22.27 20.26
N VAL A 583 25.08 -21.66 20.97
CA VAL A 583 23.67 -22.07 20.96
C VAL A 583 22.98 -21.69 19.64
N ALA A 584 23.30 -20.52 19.10
CA ALA A 584 22.76 -20.05 17.84
C ALA A 584 23.31 -20.85 16.64
N GLU A 585 24.61 -21.17 16.67
CA GLU A 585 25.27 -22.03 15.70
C GLU A 585 24.69 -23.45 15.72
N ARG A 586 24.48 -24.03 16.91
CA ARG A 586 23.83 -25.34 17.05
C ARG A 586 22.44 -25.35 16.41
N ALA A 587 21.65 -24.31 16.64
CA ALA A 587 20.30 -24.20 16.08
C ALA A 587 20.31 -24.05 14.55
N PHE A 588 21.31 -23.39 13.98
CA PHE A 588 21.53 -23.33 12.53
C PHE A 588 21.81 -24.73 11.95
N TRP A 589 22.78 -25.44 12.52
CA TRP A 589 23.17 -26.77 12.05
C TRP A 589 22.03 -27.77 12.20
N GLU A 590 21.30 -27.74 13.32
CA GLU A 590 20.12 -28.60 13.54
C GLU A 590 19.07 -28.46 12.42
N GLU A 591 18.70 -27.23 12.05
CA GLU A 591 17.72 -26.97 10.99
C GLU A 591 18.26 -27.27 9.60
N LEU A 592 19.54 -26.98 9.36
CA LEU A 592 20.23 -27.31 8.11
C LEU A 592 20.19 -28.83 7.85
N PHE A 593 20.58 -29.63 8.84
CA PHE A 593 20.55 -31.09 8.77
C PHE A 593 19.12 -31.65 8.75
N ALA A 594 18.16 -31.01 9.44
CA ALA A 594 16.76 -31.44 9.42
C ALA A 594 16.10 -31.25 8.04
N GLY A 595 16.46 -30.18 7.33
CA GLY A 595 15.89 -29.86 6.02
C GLY A 595 16.64 -30.46 4.82
N MET A 596 17.74 -31.17 5.05
CA MET A 596 18.57 -31.77 3.99
C MET A 596 18.01 -33.11 3.50
N PRO A 597 18.20 -33.49 2.21
CA PRO A 597 17.90 -34.83 1.74
C PRO A 597 18.61 -35.92 2.55
N GLN A 598 17.87 -36.99 2.89
CA GLN A 598 18.35 -38.05 3.77
C GLN A 598 19.65 -38.70 3.27
N GLU A 599 19.81 -38.86 1.95
CA GLU A 599 21.00 -39.45 1.33
C GLU A 599 22.24 -38.55 1.51
N THR A 600 22.10 -37.24 1.29
CA THR A 600 23.18 -36.26 1.51
C THR A 600 23.57 -36.18 2.98
N ARG A 601 22.59 -36.17 3.89
CA ARG A 601 22.84 -36.18 5.33
C ARG A 601 23.61 -37.43 5.77
N ALA A 602 23.18 -38.61 5.33
CA ALA A 602 23.83 -39.87 5.67
C ALA A 602 25.28 -39.93 5.16
N MET A 603 25.56 -39.35 3.99
CA MET A 603 26.92 -39.23 3.46
C MET A 603 27.77 -38.28 4.32
N LEU A 604 27.27 -37.10 4.70
CA LEU A 604 28.02 -36.16 5.55
C LEU A 604 28.28 -36.72 6.95
N GLU A 605 27.30 -37.37 7.57
CA GLU A 605 27.45 -38.02 8.88
C GLU A 605 28.50 -39.15 8.85
N LYS A 606 28.60 -39.86 7.73
CA LYS A 606 29.60 -40.92 7.53
C LYS A 606 31.02 -40.37 7.32
N ASN A 607 31.13 -39.16 6.77
CA ASN A 607 32.39 -38.50 6.41
C ASN A 607 32.67 -37.28 7.32
N ILE A 608 32.17 -37.26 8.56
CA ILE A 608 32.17 -36.05 9.40
C ILE A 608 33.58 -35.52 9.69
N ASP A 609 34.58 -36.41 9.82
CA ASP A 609 35.98 -36.03 10.01
C ASP A 609 36.54 -35.31 8.77
N LEU A 610 36.13 -35.75 7.58
CA LEU A 610 36.52 -35.15 6.30
C LEU A 610 35.84 -33.78 6.07
N VAL A 611 34.59 -33.65 6.52
CA VAL A 611 33.87 -32.36 6.55
C VAL A 611 34.58 -31.38 7.49
N GLN A 612 35.00 -31.85 8.67
CA GLN A 612 35.77 -31.05 9.62
C GLN A 612 37.14 -30.64 9.03
N ASP A 613 37.82 -31.56 8.34
CA ASP A 613 39.08 -31.28 7.65
C ASP A 613 38.90 -30.21 6.56
N ALA A 614 37.83 -30.28 5.77
CA ALA A 614 37.51 -29.29 4.74
C ALA A 614 37.27 -27.88 5.34
N VAL A 615 36.58 -27.79 6.48
CA VAL A 615 36.35 -26.52 7.20
C VAL A 615 37.65 -25.94 7.75
N ILE A 616 38.50 -26.77 8.36
CA ILE A 616 39.80 -26.34 8.90
C ILE A 616 40.72 -25.87 7.76
N LEU A 617 40.74 -26.61 6.64
CA LEU A 617 41.52 -26.25 5.46
C LEU A 617 41.10 -24.89 4.91
N GLY A 618 39.79 -24.65 4.76
CA GLY A 618 39.27 -23.34 4.32
C GLY A 618 39.79 -22.19 5.20
N THR A 619 39.70 -22.36 6.52
CA THR A 619 40.14 -21.35 7.51
C THR A 619 41.64 -21.05 7.41
N LEU A 620 42.47 -22.08 7.21
CA LEU A 620 43.92 -21.91 7.08
C LEU A 620 44.29 -21.22 5.76
N LEU A 621 43.63 -21.59 4.65
CA LEU A 621 43.86 -20.95 3.37
C LEU A 621 43.52 -19.45 3.42
N ASP A 622 42.42 -19.05 4.07
CA ASP A 622 42.09 -17.64 4.24
C ASP A 622 43.12 -16.89 5.08
N THR A 623 43.50 -17.47 6.22
CA THR A 623 44.48 -16.90 7.15
C THR A 623 45.82 -16.61 6.46
N PHE A 624 46.27 -17.50 5.56
CA PHE A 624 47.54 -17.35 4.85
C PHE A 624 47.42 -16.56 3.54
N SER A 625 46.24 -16.51 2.90
CA SER A 625 46.03 -15.75 1.66
C SER A 625 46.16 -14.24 1.84
N GLY A 626 45.91 -13.70 3.03
CA GLY A 626 46.16 -12.28 3.34
C GLY A 626 47.62 -11.92 3.62
N ARG A 627 48.54 -12.91 3.60
CA ARG A 627 49.97 -12.74 3.97
C ARG A 627 50.95 -13.17 2.87
N MET A 628 50.46 -13.78 1.79
CA MET A 628 51.20 -14.05 0.54
C MET A 628 51.00 -12.88 -0.41
#